data_AF-A0AAP6G7N4-F1
#
_entry.id   AF-A0AAP6G7N4-F1
#
_cell.length_a   1.000
_cell.length_b   1.000
_cell.length_c   1.000
_cell.angle_alpha   90.00
_cell.angle_beta   90.00
_cell.angle_gamma   90.00
#
_symmetry.space_group_name_H-M   'P 1'
#
loop_
_entity.id
_entity.type
_entity.pdbx_description
1 polymer ?
#
loop_
_entity_poly.entity_id
_entity_poly.type
_entity_poly.pdbx_seq_one_letter_code
_entity_poly.pdbx_strand_id
1 'polypeptide(L)'
;MPNQTALSDEELISAIRAQYHFRPSPEGLLAWDVRRLVRLSRGLPVRAVPLSQIAELDSEHWYGHGSVKPTVRSIVEHCQLMLAADLAYPIILDSAGRVMDGMHRVSKALMQGHTHIDAVQFEQDPAPDYVDCDPDLLPYDD
;
A
#
# COMPACT_ATOMS: atom_id res chain seq x y z
N MET A 1 -15.29 27.57 -22.58
CA MET A 1 -14.69 26.85 -21.43
C MET A 1 -14.77 25.37 -21.76
N PRO A 2 -13.68 24.63 -22.01
CA PRO A 2 -13.78 23.19 -22.09
C PRO A 2 -14.01 22.68 -20.66
N ASN A 3 -15.13 22.01 -20.47
CA ASN A 3 -15.49 21.32 -19.24
C ASN A 3 -14.50 20.17 -19.08
N GLN A 4 -13.50 20.32 -18.19
CA GLN A 4 -12.67 19.19 -17.77
C GLN A 4 -13.58 18.29 -16.95
N THR A 5 -14.11 17.24 -17.57
CA THR A 5 -14.80 16.17 -16.85
C THR A 5 -13.79 15.57 -15.88
N ALA A 6 -14.00 15.76 -14.58
CA ALA A 6 -13.21 15.07 -13.57
C ALA A 6 -13.30 13.56 -13.83
N LEU A 7 -12.16 12.86 -13.80
CA LEU A 7 -12.13 11.41 -13.90
C LEU A 7 -13.03 10.82 -12.81
N SER A 8 -13.80 9.79 -13.17
CA SER A 8 -14.52 9.00 -12.19
C SER A 8 -13.54 8.29 -11.26
N ASP A 9 -14.00 7.94 -10.07
CA ASP A 9 -13.14 7.28 -9.09
C ASP A 9 -12.60 5.93 -9.59
N GLU A 10 -13.36 5.20 -10.43
CA GLU A 10 -12.87 3.97 -11.04
C GLU A 10 -11.76 4.22 -12.06
N GLU A 11 -11.83 5.31 -12.81
CA GLU A 11 -10.75 5.73 -13.71
C GLU A 11 -9.50 6.14 -12.92
N LEU A 12 -9.67 6.85 -11.80
CA LEU A 12 -8.57 7.21 -10.91
C LEU A 12 -7.90 5.97 -10.30
N ILE A 13 -8.69 5.01 -9.83
CA ILE A 13 -8.16 3.77 -9.25
C ILE A 13 -7.45 2.92 -10.31
N SER A 14 -8.01 2.85 -11.51
CA SER A 14 -7.40 2.12 -12.63
C SER A 14 -6.09 2.78 -13.10
N ALA A 15 -5.94 4.09 -12.91
CA ALA A 15 -4.71 4.82 -13.20
C ALA A 15 -3.61 4.66 -12.13
N ILE A 16 -3.93 4.14 -10.94
CA ILE A 16 -2.90 3.76 -9.96
C ILE A 16 -2.05 2.65 -10.57
N ARG A 17 -0.72 2.77 -10.56
CA ARG A 17 0.19 1.69 -11.01
C ARG A 17 -0.13 0.38 -10.29
N ALA A 18 -0.21 -0.72 -11.03
CA ALA A 18 -0.39 -2.07 -10.50
C ALA A 18 0.67 -2.38 -9.44
N GLN A 19 0.20 -2.72 -8.25
CA GLN A 19 1.02 -3.03 -7.08
C GLN A 19 0.30 -4.10 -6.27
N TYR A 20 1.08 -4.95 -5.60
CA TYR A 20 0.55 -6.04 -4.79
C TYR A 20 1.09 -5.96 -3.36
N HIS A 21 0.21 -6.15 -2.39
CA HIS A 21 0.60 -6.43 -1.01
C HIS A 21 0.84 -7.93 -0.87
N PHE A 22 1.93 -8.31 -0.21
CA PHE A 22 2.31 -9.71 -0.04
C PHE A 22 2.32 -10.12 1.42
N ARG A 23 1.94 -11.36 1.70
CA ARG A 23 2.05 -11.96 3.04
C ARG A 23 2.32 -13.46 2.96
N PRO A 24 3.28 -13.99 3.75
CA PRO A 24 3.47 -15.43 3.84
C PRO A 24 2.31 -16.09 4.59
N SER A 25 1.94 -17.29 4.16
CA SER A 25 0.94 -18.15 4.81
C SER A 25 1.33 -19.62 4.72
N PRO A 26 0.67 -20.52 5.49
CA PRO A 26 0.86 -21.97 5.33
C PRO A 26 0.53 -22.47 3.91
N GLU A 27 -0.35 -21.76 3.18
CA GLU A 27 -0.75 -22.07 1.81
C GLU A 27 0.17 -21.43 0.76
N GLY A 28 1.31 -20.87 1.16
CA GLY A 28 2.25 -20.17 0.27
C GLY A 28 2.14 -18.65 0.37
N LEU A 29 2.69 -17.94 -0.62
CA LEU A 29 2.64 -16.48 -0.63
C LEU A 29 1.27 -15.99 -1.11
N LEU A 30 0.63 -15.16 -0.29
CA LEU A 30 -0.63 -14.50 -0.62
C LEU A 30 -0.36 -13.12 -1.23
N ALA A 31 -1.17 -12.74 -2.21
CA ALA A 31 -1.10 -11.41 -2.81
C ALA A 31 -2.48 -10.74 -2.90
N TRP A 32 -2.52 -9.44 -2.63
CA TRP A 32 -3.69 -8.58 -2.81
C TRP A 32 -3.37 -7.46 -3.79
N ASP A 33 -4.21 -7.26 -4.80
CA ASP A 33 -4.11 -6.11 -5.70
C ASP A 33 -4.42 -4.83 -4.92
N VAL A 34 -3.46 -3.90 -4.87
CA VAL A 34 -3.62 -2.61 -4.18
C VAL A 34 -4.78 -1.81 -4.76
N ARG A 35 -5.03 -1.86 -6.07
CA ARG A 35 -6.20 -1.20 -6.69
C ARG A 35 -7.50 -1.74 -6.10
N ARG A 36 -7.59 -3.05 -5.89
CA ARG A 36 -8.75 -3.68 -5.26
C ARG A 36 -8.85 -3.32 -3.78
N LEU A 37 -7.75 -3.27 -3.04
CA LEU A 37 -7.74 -2.78 -1.66
C LEU A 37 -8.23 -1.34 -1.56
N VAL A 38 -7.83 -0.46 -2.49
CA VAL A 38 -8.34 0.90 -2.57
C VAL A 38 -9.85 0.88 -2.78
N ARG A 39 -10.39 0.09 -3.74
CA ARG A 39 -11.85 -0.03 -3.96
C ARG A 39 -12.61 -0.49 -2.73
N LEU A 40 -12.11 -1.54 -2.05
CA LEU A 40 -12.77 -2.15 -0.90
C LEU A 40 -12.76 -1.23 0.33
N SER A 41 -11.77 -0.34 0.45
CA SER A 41 -11.62 0.52 1.62
C SER A 41 -12.32 1.88 1.53
N ARG A 42 -12.88 2.25 0.37
CA ARG A 42 -13.44 3.61 0.11
C ARG A 42 -14.51 4.06 1.09
N GLY A 43 -15.34 3.14 1.57
CA GLY A 43 -16.46 3.43 2.48
C GLY A 43 -16.08 3.37 3.96
N LEU A 44 -14.84 3.01 4.28
CA LEU A 44 -14.40 2.83 5.66
C LEU A 44 -14.14 4.19 6.33
N PRO A 45 -14.42 4.30 7.64
CA PRO A 45 -14.13 5.53 8.37
C PRO A 45 -12.62 5.77 8.46
N VAL A 46 -12.22 7.00 8.14
CA VAL A 46 -10.83 7.44 8.34
C VAL A 46 -10.60 7.72 9.82
N ARG A 47 -9.49 7.22 10.36
CA ARG A 47 -9.04 7.48 11.73
C ARG A 47 -7.55 7.82 11.75
N ALA A 48 -7.15 8.72 12.63
CA ALA A 48 -5.75 8.96 12.91
C ALA A 48 -5.16 7.81 13.75
N VAL A 49 -4.04 7.26 13.31
CA VAL A 49 -3.32 6.17 13.98
C VAL A 49 -1.93 6.65 14.40
N PRO A 50 -1.48 6.41 15.64
CA PRO A 50 -0.12 6.72 16.05
C PRO A 50 0.88 5.92 15.21
N LEU A 51 1.92 6.58 14.68
CA LEU A 51 2.98 5.89 13.93
C LEU A 51 3.68 4.81 14.77
N SER A 52 3.74 5.00 16.09
CA SER A 52 4.29 4.00 17.02
C SER A 52 3.50 2.68 17.09
N GLN A 53 2.30 2.61 16.50
CA GLN A 53 1.52 1.38 16.38
C GLN A 53 1.80 0.63 15.07
N ILE A 54 2.53 1.21 14.12
CA ILE A 54 2.88 0.58 12.85
C ILE A 54 4.08 -0.34 13.07
N ALA A 55 3.81 -1.63 13.28
CA ALA A 55 4.83 -2.63 13.57
C ALA A 55 5.86 -2.77 12.44
N GLU A 56 5.45 -2.53 11.19
CA GLU A 56 6.29 -2.75 10.03
C GLU A 56 7.40 -1.71 9.87
N LEU A 57 7.36 -0.59 10.61
CA LEU A 57 8.42 0.41 10.62
C LEU A 57 9.80 -0.18 10.98
N ASP A 58 9.80 -1.23 11.81
CA ASP A 58 11.01 -1.91 12.27
C ASP A 58 11.15 -3.31 11.65
N SER A 59 10.61 -3.52 10.45
CA SER A 59 10.61 -4.81 9.74
C SER A 59 11.13 -4.72 8.31
N GLU A 60 11.55 -5.86 7.74
CA GLU A 60 11.87 -5.96 6.31
C GLU A 60 10.59 -5.91 5.45
N HIS A 61 10.15 -4.70 5.09
CA HIS A 61 8.86 -4.51 4.41
C HIS A 61 8.93 -4.61 2.87
N TRP A 62 9.91 -4.00 2.20
CA TRP A 62 9.95 -3.92 0.72
C TRP A 62 10.75 -5.02 0.02
N TYR A 63 11.59 -5.76 0.74
CA TYR A 63 12.58 -6.67 0.14
C TYR A 63 12.41 -8.14 0.55
N GLY A 64 11.33 -8.47 1.26
CA GLY A 64 11.06 -9.83 1.73
C GLY A 64 10.53 -10.78 0.66
N HIS A 65 10.14 -10.27 -0.52
CA HIS A 65 9.46 -11.03 -1.57
C HIS A 65 10.00 -10.66 -2.97
N GLY A 66 9.99 -11.63 -3.89
CA GLY A 66 10.42 -11.46 -5.28
C GLY A 66 11.94 -11.38 -5.47
N SER A 67 12.35 -10.98 -6.67
CA SER A 67 13.77 -10.89 -7.04
C SER A 67 14.45 -9.56 -6.70
N VAL A 68 13.69 -8.52 -6.36
CA VAL A 68 14.20 -7.18 -6.04
C VAL A 68 15.11 -7.21 -4.82
N LYS A 69 16.26 -6.53 -4.90
CA LYS A 69 17.27 -6.45 -3.82
C LYS A 69 17.48 -5.01 -3.37
N PRO A 70 17.90 -4.78 -2.10
CA PRO A 70 18.16 -3.46 -1.54
C PRO A 70 19.44 -2.83 -2.09
N THR A 71 19.51 -2.65 -3.41
CA THR A 71 20.58 -1.92 -4.07
C THR A 71 20.40 -0.41 -3.85
N VAL A 72 21.48 0.36 -4.02
CA VAL A 72 21.42 1.83 -3.93
C VAL A 72 20.35 2.39 -4.87
N ARG A 73 20.21 1.83 -6.07
CA ARG A 73 19.20 2.25 -7.05
C ARG A 73 17.78 2.02 -6.55
N SER A 74 17.50 0.82 -6.03
CA SER A 74 16.18 0.48 -5.48
C SER A 74 15.81 1.33 -4.27
N ILE A 75 16.79 1.65 -3.40
CA ILE A 75 16.57 2.55 -2.26
C ILE A 75 16.21 3.96 -2.75
N VAL A 76 16.92 4.48 -3.76
CA VAL A 76 16.61 5.79 -4.35
C VAL A 76 15.19 5.81 -4.94
N GLU A 77 14.77 4.75 -5.62
CA GLU A 77 13.41 4.62 -6.15
C GLU A 77 12.35 4.68 -5.03
N HIS A 78 12.57 3.98 -3.91
CA HIS A 78 11.68 4.10 -2.75
C HIS A 78 11.66 5.51 -2.16
N CYS A 79 12.81 6.18 -2.04
CA CYS A 79 12.86 7.57 -1.58
C CYS A 79 12.07 8.51 -2.51
N GLN A 80 12.13 8.31 -3.83
CA GLN A 80 11.35 9.09 -4.78
C GLN A 80 9.85 8.85 -4.59
N LEU A 81 9.42 7.60 -4.39
CA LEU A 81 8.03 7.26 -4.09
C LEU A 81 7.55 7.88 -2.77
N MET A 82 8.38 7.86 -1.72
CA MET A 82 8.08 8.53 -0.45
C MET A 82 7.90 10.03 -0.64
N LEU A 83 8.78 10.70 -1.38
CA LEU A 83 8.65 12.14 -1.61
C LEU A 83 7.40 12.49 -2.43
N ALA A 84 7.07 11.66 -3.43
CA ALA A 84 5.90 11.84 -4.29
C ALA A 84 4.57 11.48 -3.60
N ALA A 85 4.59 10.62 -2.57
CA ALA A 85 3.38 10.17 -1.88
C ALA A 85 2.61 11.33 -1.23
N ASP A 86 1.29 11.36 -1.42
CA ASP A 86 0.43 12.39 -0.85
C ASP A 86 -0.18 11.90 0.48
N LEU A 87 0.01 12.68 1.55
CA LEU A 87 -0.51 12.37 2.89
C LEU A 87 -2.00 12.72 3.05
N ALA A 88 -2.63 13.36 2.05
CA ALA A 88 -4.07 13.57 2.03
C ALA A 88 -4.87 12.26 1.89
N TYR A 89 -4.23 11.17 1.47
CA TYR A 89 -4.87 9.86 1.32
C TYR A 89 -4.48 8.92 2.47
N PRO A 90 -5.45 8.26 3.13
CA PRO A 90 -5.19 7.40 4.28
C PRO A 90 -4.49 6.10 3.87
N ILE A 91 -3.63 5.57 4.74
CA ILE A 91 -3.07 4.22 4.60
C ILE A 91 -4.16 3.15 4.78
N ILE A 92 -3.92 1.94 4.30
CA ILE A 92 -4.87 0.83 4.43
C ILE A 92 -4.31 -0.19 5.41
N LEU A 93 -5.10 -0.51 6.45
CA LEU A 93 -4.76 -1.48 7.48
C LEU A 93 -5.67 -2.72 7.39
N ASP A 94 -5.10 -3.88 7.72
CA ASP A 94 -5.85 -5.11 7.94
C ASP A 94 -6.58 -5.10 9.30
N SER A 95 -7.39 -6.12 9.57
CA SER A 95 -8.13 -6.25 10.84
C SER A 95 -7.27 -6.30 12.09
N ALA A 96 -5.99 -6.66 11.97
CA ALA A 96 -5.01 -6.66 13.06
C ALA A 96 -4.22 -5.34 13.18
N GLY A 97 -4.46 -4.37 12.29
CA GLY A 97 -3.78 -3.08 12.27
C GLY A 97 -2.46 -3.07 11.51
N ARG A 98 -2.16 -4.11 10.73
CA ARG A 98 -0.96 -4.21 9.88
C ARG A 98 -1.18 -3.51 8.55
N VAL A 99 -0.10 -2.94 8.00
CA VAL A 99 -0.16 -2.16 6.76
C VAL A 99 -0.37 -3.08 5.56
N MET A 100 -1.47 -2.88 4.83
CA MET A 100 -1.70 -3.49 3.52
C MET A 100 -1.25 -2.56 2.38
N ASP A 101 -1.44 -1.25 2.53
CA ASP A 101 -0.97 -0.26 1.56
C ASP A 101 -0.60 1.05 2.25
N GLY A 102 0.38 1.76 1.67
CA GLY A 102 0.75 3.10 2.10
C GLY A 102 2.04 3.21 2.92
N MET A 103 2.91 2.19 2.93
CA MET A 103 4.19 2.29 3.66
C MET A 103 5.04 3.50 3.20
N HIS A 104 5.00 3.90 1.93
CA HIS A 104 5.67 5.14 1.49
C HIS A 104 5.09 6.40 2.16
N ARG A 105 3.78 6.43 2.44
CA ARG A 105 3.12 7.51 3.20
C ARG A 105 3.49 7.46 4.67
N VAL A 106 3.54 6.27 5.27
CA VAL A 106 4.05 6.07 6.64
C VAL A 106 5.47 6.61 6.76
N SER A 107 6.38 6.23 5.85
CA SER A 107 7.77 6.70 5.85
C SER A 107 7.86 8.22 5.64
N LYS A 108 7.06 8.79 4.73
CA LYS A 108 7.02 10.25 4.54
C LYS A 108 6.53 10.97 5.80
N ALA A 109 5.50 10.45 6.46
CA ALA A 109 4.98 11.02 7.70
C ALA A 109 6.05 11.01 8.80
N LEU A 110 6.76 9.89 8.95
CA LEU A 110 7.88 9.74 9.87
C LEU A 110 9.02 10.73 9.55
N MET A 111 9.42 10.84 8.28
CA MET A 111 10.46 11.78 7.83
C MET A 111 10.12 13.24 8.14
N GLN A 112 8.84 13.60 8.08
CA GLN A 112 8.35 14.95 8.38
C GLN A 112 8.12 15.20 9.88
N GLY A 113 8.39 14.21 10.75
CA GLY A 113 8.23 14.34 12.19
C GLY A 113 6.77 14.30 12.67
N HIS A 114 5.84 13.78 11.85
CA HIS A 114 4.48 13.53 12.32
C HIS A 114 4.47 12.42 13.37
N THR A 115 3.48 12.45 14.24
CA THR A 115 3.27 11.39 15.25
C THR A 115 2.12 10.45 14.88
N HIS A 116 1.29 10.87 13.94
CA HIS A 116 0.09 10.16 13.50
C HIS A 116 -0.01 10.17 11.98
N ILE A 117 -0.78 9.22 11.45
CA ILE A 117 -1.14 9.14 10.04
C ILE A 117 -2.61 8.74 9.91
N ASP A 118 -3.30 9.29 8.92
CA ASP A 118 -4.66 8.89 8.61
C ASP A 118 -4.67 7.49 8.02
N ALA A 119 -5.60 6.65 8.50
CA ALA A 119 -5.75 5.26 8.09
C ALA A 119 -7.22 4.89 7.96
N VAL A 120 -7.49 3.95 7.06
CA VAL A 120 -8.71 3.15 7.03
C VAL A 120 -8.35 1.72 7.41
N GLN A 121 -9.24 1.02 8.11
CA GLN A 121 -8.97 -0.33 8.60
C GLN A 121 -10.14 -1.26 8.30
N PHE A 122 -9.85 -2.42 7.72
CA PHE A 122 -10.83 -3.47 7.53
C PHE A 122 -11.24 -4.09 8.87
N GLU A 123 -12.53 -4.32 9.11
CA GLU A 123 -12.98 -5.11 10.27
C GLU A 123 -12.68 -6.61 10.10
N GLN A 124 -12.70 -7.08 8.86
CA GLN A 124 -12.31 -8.42 8.45
C GLN A 124 -11.42 -8.34 7.22
N ASP A 125 -10.29 -9.06 7.25
CA ASP A 125 -9.35 -9.09 6.13
C ASP A 125 -10.05 -9.52 4.83
N PRO A 126 -9.88 -8.78 3.71
CA PRO A 126 -10.37 -9.24 2.43
C PRO A 126 -9.61 -10.50 2.00
N ALA A 127 -10.27 -11.39 1.27
CA ALA A 127 -9.60 -12.53 0.65
C ALA A 127 -8.49 -12.06 -0.32
N PRO A 128 -7.35 -12.77 -0.37
CA PRO A 128 -6.30 -12.49 -1.34
C PRO A 128 -6.79 -12.70 -2.77
N ASP A 129 -6.19 -11.99 -3.70
CA ASP A 129 -6.44 -12.14 -5.14
C ASP A 129 -5.68 -13.34 -5.72
N TYR A 130 -4.53 -13.67 -5.11
CA TYR A 130 -3.71 -14.82 -5.48
C TYR A 130 -3.21 -15.56 -4.24
N VAL A 131 -3.13 -16.89 -4.36
CA VAL A 131 -2.63 -17.82 -3.32
C VAL A 131 -1.50 -18.64 -3.94
N ASP A 132 -0.45 -18.89 -3.17
CA ASP A 132 0.77 -19.60 -3.62
C ASP A 132 1.40 -18.99 -4.87
N CYS A 133 1.48 -17.65 -4.93
CA CYS A 133 1.94 -16.94 -6.12
C CYS A 133 3.45 -16.65 -6.11
N ASP A 134 4.04 -16.61 -7.30
CA ASP A 134 5.34 -15.97 -7.52
C ASP A 134 5.15 -14.45 -7.73
N PRO A 135 5.74 -13.58 -6.88
CA PRO A 135 5.66 -12.12 -7.02
C PRO A 135 6.05 -11.60 -8.40
N ASP A 136 6.97 -12.27 -9.09
CA ASP A 136 7.52 -11.83 -10.36
C ASP A 136 6.62 -12.23 -11.56
N LEU A 137 5.57 -13.02 -11.33
CA LEU A 137 4.63 -13.51 -12.36
C LEU A 137 3.23 -12.89 -12.27
N LEU A 138 3.00 -11.96 -11.33
CA LEU A 138 1.72 -11.26 -11.19
C LEU A 138 1.50 -10.25 -12.34
N PRO A 139 0.24 -9.91 -12.66
CA PRO A 139 -0.05 -8.98 -13.75
C PRO A 139 0.21 -7.53 -13.30
N TYR A 140 1.44 -7.07 -13.49
CA TYR A 140 1.81 -5.65 -13.41
C TYR A 140 1.44 -4.93 -14.71
N ASP A 141 1.42 -3.60 -14.68
CA ASP A 141 1.33 -2.81 -15.91
C ASP A 141 2.71 -2.85 -16.61
N ASP A 142 2.70 -3.03 -17.93
CA ASP A 142 3.90 -2.96 -18.78
C ASP A 142 4.53 -1.56 -18.84
#